data_AF-A0A8C0H3Q1-F1
#
_entry.id   AF-A0A8C0H3Q1-F1
#
_cell.length_a   1.000
_cell.length_b   1.000
_cell.length_c   1.000
_cell.angle_alpha   90.00
_cell.angle_beta   90.00
_cell.angle_gamma   90.00
#
_symmetry.space_group_name_H-M   'P 1'
#
loop_
_entity.id
_entity.type
_entity.pdbx_description
1 polymer ?
#
loop_
_entity_poly.entity_id
_entity_poly.type
_entity_poly.pdbx_seq_one_letter_code
_entity_poly.pdbx_strand_id
1 'polypeptide(L)'
;HVTIYDLLLSFLLKNTKREEDKPFRDCADLYHAGFNKSGVYTIYINNVSEPKKVFCNMEITGGGWTVIQHREDGSLDFQKSWKEYKMGFGSPSGEHWLGNEFIFAITSQRQYSLRIELMDWEGNRAYSQYDRFHIGNEKQNYR
;
A
#
# COMPACT_ATOMS: atom_id res chain seq x y z
N HIS A 1 -18.49 -46.14 2.16
CA HIS A 1 -18.12 -46.18 0.73
C HIS A 1 -17.98 -44.75 0.24
N VAL A 2 -16.80 -44.35 -0.25
CA VAL A 2 -16.58 -43.05 -0.88
C VAL A 2 -16.93 -43.21 -2.35
N THR A 3 -17.88 -42.43 -2.85
CA THR A 3 -18.30 -42.48 -4.26
C THR A 3 -17.45 -41.56 -5.12
N ILE A 4 -17.43 -41.79 -6.43
CA ILE A 4 -16.79 -40.86 -7.39
C ILE A 4 -17.39 -39.45 -7.27
N TYR A 5 -18.68 -39.33 -6.95
CA TYR A 5 -19.31 -38.04 -6.69
C TYR A 5 -18.75 -37.35 -5.45
N ASP A 6 -18.41 -38.07 -4.38
CA ASP A 6 -17.76 -37.49 -3.20
C ASP A 6 -16.33 -37.00 -3.51
N LEU A 7 -15.61 -37.71 -4.38
CA LEU A 7 -14.29 -37.30 -4.87
C LEU A 7 -14.38 -36.08 -5.81
N LEU A 8 -15.37 -36.05 -6.70
CA LEU A 8 -15.62 -34.91 -7.58
C LEU A 8 -16.09 -33.69 -6.79
N LEU A 9 -16.99 -33.88 -5.82
CA LEU A 9 -17.48 -32.81 -4.96
C LEU A 9 -16.36 -32.29 -4.05
N SER A 10 -15.49 -33.16 -3.51
CA SER A 10 -14.32 -32.71 -2.74
C SER A 10 -13.24 -32.05 -3.61
N PHE A 11 -13.04 -32.48 -4.87
CA PHE A 11 -12.17 -31.81 -5.84
C PHE A 11 -12.72 -30.43 -6.25
N LEU A 12 -14.03 -30.36 -6.53
CA LEU A 12 -14.74 -29.10 -6.83
C LEU A 12 -14.75 -28.17 -5.60
N LEU A 13 -14.95 -28.69 -4.39
CA LEU A 13 -14.89 -27.92 -3.13
C LEU A 13 -13.46 -27.47 -2.78
N LYS A 14 -12.43 -28.26 -3.15
CA LYS A 14 -11.03 -27.85 -3.06
C LYS A 14 -10.68 -26.76 -4.09
N ASN A 15 -11.32 -26.77 -5.27
CA ASN A 15 -11.17 -25.70 -6.28
C ASN A 15 -12.02 -24.45 -6.00
N THR A 16 -13.12 -24.55 -5.24
CA THR A 16 -13.92 -23.39 -4.80
C THR A 16 -13.41 -22.77 -3.50
N LYS A 17 -12.72 -23.53 -2.65
CA LYS A 17 -11.80 -22.97 -1.67
C LYS A 17 -10.47 -22.61 -2.36
N ARG A 18 -10.50 -21.55 -3.18
CA ARG A 18 -9.30 -20.70 -3.22
C ARG A 18 -9.01 -20.37 -1.76
N GLU A 19 -7.80 -20.64 -1.28
CA GLU A 19 -7.20 -19.75 -0.28
C GLU A 19 -7.61 -18.34 -0.69
N GLU A 20 -8.15 -17.52 0.22
CA GLU A 20 -8.32 -16.10 -0.08
C GLU A 20 -6.91 -15.57 -0.37
N ASP A 21 -6.52 -15.66 -1.64
CA ASP A 21 -5.30 -15.16 -2.21
C ASP A 21 -5.49 -13.66 -2.07
N LYS A 22 -5.01 -13.12 -0.95
CA LYS A 22 -5.06 -11.71 -0.59
C LYS A 22 -4.29 -10.98 -1.70
N PRO A 23 -4.96 -10.51 -2.77
CA PRO A 23 -4.33 -10.62 -4.09
C PRO A 23 -3.38 -9.47 -4.40
N PHE A 24 -3.46 -8.40 -3.61
CA PHE A 24 -2.79 -7.15 -3.91
C PHE A 24 -1.94 -6.70 -2.75
N ARG A 25 -0.62 -6.71 -2.97
CA ARG A 25 0.36 -6.32 -1.95
C ARG A 25 0.60 -4.82 -1.92
N ASP A 26 0.31 -4.15 -3.02
CA ASP A 26 0.44 -2.72 -3.21
C ASP A 26 -0.51 -2.22 -4.32
N CYS A 27 -0.43 -0.93 -4.62
CA CYS A 27 -1.23 -0.31 -5.66
C CYS A 27 -0.82 -0.70 -7.08
N ALA A 28 0.40 -1.19 -7.29
CA ALA A 28 0.84 -1.65 -8.61
C ALA A 28 0.20 -3.00 -8.94
N ASP A 29 0.08 -3.91 -7.97
CA ASP A 29 -0.66 -5.16 -8.14
C ASP A 29 -2.15 -4.88 -8.45
N LEU A 30 -2.77 -3.90 -7.79
CA LEU A 30 -4.13 -3.42 -8.10
C LEU A 30 -4.24 -2.87 -9.53
N TYR A 31 -3.32 -2.00 -9.93
CA TYR A 31 -3.32 -1.39 -11.26
C TYR A 31 -3.21 -2.44 -12.37
N HIS A 32 -2.29 -3.41 -12.23
CA HIS A 32 -2.16 -4.50 -13.20
C HIS A 32 -3.39 -5.42 -13.26
N ALA A 33 -4.16 -5.52 -12.18
CA ALA A 33 -5.43 -6.23 -12.16
C ALA A 33 -6.60 -5.44 -12.77
N GLY A 34 -6.36 -4.22 -13.28
CA GLY A 34 -7.34 -3.39 -13.98
C GLY A 34 -8.06 -2.36 -13.10
N PHE A 35 -7.65 -2.21 -11.83
CA PHE A 35 -8.18 -1.17 -10.95
C PHE A 35 -7.51 0.17 -11.26
N ASN A 36 -8.00 0.87 -12.28
CA ASN A 36 -7.33 2.05 -12.85
C ASN A 36 -7.92 3.39 -12.38
N LYS A 37 -8.67 3.41 -11.27
CA LYS A 37 -9.23 4.65 -10.70
C LYS A 37 -8.50 5.00 -9.41
N SER A 38 -8.10 6.26 -9.25
CA SER A 38 -7.51 6.72 -8.01
C SER A 38 -8.52 6.62 -6.86
N GLY A 39 -8.05 6.24 -5.68
CA GLY A 39 -8.93 6.08 -4.51
C GLY A 39 -8.31 5.25 -3.40
N VAL A 40 -9.12 5.00 -2.36
CA VAL A 40 -8.69 4.19 -1.21
C VAL A 40 -8.96 2.71 -1.48
N TYR A 41 -7.91 1.90 -1.36
CA TYR A 41 -7.95 0.46 -1.52
C TYR A 41 -7.41 -0.24 -0.27
N THR A 42 -7.74 -1.52 -0.12
CA THR A 42 -7.17 -2.39 0.91
C THR A 42 -6.08 -3.26 0.29
N ILE A 43 -4.88 -3.24 0.89
CA ILE A 43 -3.74 -4.07 0.48
C ILE A 43 -3.29 -4.99 1.61
N TYR A 44 -2.60 -6.05 1.24
CA TYR A 44 -2.25 -7.15 2.12
C TYR A 44 -0.76 -7.50 2.04
N ILE A 45 -0.08 -7.52 3.18
CA ILE A 45 1.34 -7.86 3.26
C ILE A 45 1.47 -9.19 4.00
N ASN A 46 2.19 -10.15 3.42
CA ASN A 46 2.33 -11.49 3.99
C ASN A 46 2.84 -11.50 5.44
N ASN A 47 3.68 -10.53 5.81
CA ASN A 47 4.27 -10.40 7.15
C ASN A 47 3.51 -9.42 8.08
N VAL A 48 2.34 -8.93 7.66
CA VAL A 48 1.48 -8.07 8.47
C VAL A 48 0.11 -8.72 8.59
N SER A 49 -0.31 -9.02 9.83
CA SER A 49 -1.56 -9.72 10.10
C SER A 49 -2.79 -8.94 9.62
N GLU A 50 -2.75 -7.62 9.77
CA GLU A 50 -3.86 -6.72 9.45
C GLU A 50 -3.70 -6.09 8.07
N PRO A 51 -4.73 -6.18 7.21
CA PRO A 51 -4.77 -5.43 5.95
C PRO A 51 -4.74 -3.93 6.22
N LYS A 52 -4.12 -3.16 5.33
CA LYS A 52 -4.03 -1.70 5.45
C LYS A 52 -4.81 -1.02 4.34
N LYS A 53 -5.55 0.03 4.68
CA LYS A 53 -6.14 0.95 3.71
C LYS A 53 -5.09 1.96 3.27
N VAL A 54 -4.94 2.13 1.96
CA VAL A 54 -3.99 3.06 1.33
C VAL A 54 -4.69 3.82 0.23
N PHE A 55 -4.20 5.02 -0.06
CA PHE A 55 -4.59 5.71 -1.28
C PHE A 55 -3.71 5.23 -2.43
N CYS A 56 -4.35 4.81 -3.51
CA CYS A 56 -3.69 4.48 -4.75
C CYS A 56 -3.91 5.63 -5.73
N ASN A 57 -2.81 6.22 -6.20
CA ASN A 57 -2.86 7.12 -7.35
C ASN A 57 -2.67 6.29 -8.62
N MET A 58 -3.73 6.18 -9.42
CA MET A 58 -3.76 5.34 -10.63
C MET A 58 -3.58 6.16 -11.92
N GLU A 59 -3.33 7.47 -11.80
CA GLU A 59 -3.31 8.39 -12.94
C GLU A 59 -1.91 8.90 -13.23
N ILE A 60 -1.13 9.22 -12.19
CA ILE A 60 0.16 9.86 -12.33
C ILE A 60 1.19 8.87 -12.88
N THR A 61 1.89 9.26 -13.96
CA THR A 61 3.05 8.53 -14.52
C THR A 61 2.81 7.03 -14.74
N GLY A 62 1.64 6.66 -15.25
CA GLY A 62 1.28 5.26 -15.51
C GLY A 62 0.62 4.53 -14.34
N GLY A 63 0.32 5.23 -13.24
CA GLY A 63 -0.48 4.71 -12.14
C GLY A 63 0.24 3.68 -11.25
N GLY A 64 -0.53 3.06 -10.35
CA GLY A 64 -0.03 2.03 -9.43
C GLY A 64 0.74 2.57 -8.23
N TRP A 65 0.65 3.86 -7.91
CA TRP A 65 1.39 4.47 -6.81
C TRP A 65 0.66 4.32 -5.49
N THR A 66 1.30 3.66 -4.52
CA THR A 66 0.86 3.67 -3.12
C THR A 66 1.33 4.96 -2.46
N VAL A 67 0.39 5.81 -2.04
CA VAL A 67 0.71 7.06 -1.36
C VAL A 67 1.05 6.76 0.10
N ILE A 68 2.29 7.09 0.50
CA ILE A 68 2.80 6.85 1.85
C ILE A 68 2.71 8.11 2.74
N GLN A 69 2.65 9.29 2.12
CA GLN A 69 2.47 10.58 2.77
C GLN A 69 1.68 11.48 1.81
N HIS A 70 0.71 12.23 2.35
CA HIS A 70 0.01 13.27 1.61
C HIS A 70 -0.19 14.51 2.46
N ARG A 71 0.09 15.69 1.87
CA ARG A 71 -0.21 17.03 2.40
C ARG A 71 -0.99 17.81 1.36
N GLU A 72 -2.00 18.57 1.78
CA GLU A 72 -2.80 19.38 0.86
C GLU A 72 -3.22 20.73 1.46
N ASP A 73 -3.78 20.73 2.68
CA ASP A 73 -4.47 21.89 3.25
C ASP A 73 -4.03 22.23 4.68
N GLY A 74 -3.16 21.41 5.28
CA GLY A 74 -2.71 21.58 6.66
C GLY A 74 -3.75 21.23 7.72
N SER A 75 -4.83 20.53 7.36
CA SER A 75 -5.87 20.08 8.30
C SER A 75 -5.37 19.09 9.35
N LEU A 76 -4.24 18.42 9.08
CA LEU A 76 -3.64 17.46 9.99
C LEU A 76 -2.31 17.99 10.53
N ASP A 77 -2.17 17.93 11.86
CA ASP A 77 -0.90 18.19 12.53
C ASP A 77 0.11 17.05 12.27
N PHE A 78 1.36 17.41 11.96
CA PHE A 78 2.47 16.48 11.74
C PHE A 78 3.53 16.56 12.86
N GLN A 79 3.32 17.37 13.90
CA GLN A 79 4.12 17.37 15.13
C GLN A 79 3.78 16.14 16.00
N LYS A 80 4.13 14.97 15.50
CA LYS A 80 3.73 13.67 16.05
C LYS A 80 4.89 12.96 16.75
N SER A 81 4.52 12.11 17.72
CA SER A 81 5.46 11.28 18.45
C SER A 81 6.06 10.17 17.57
N TRP A 82 7.18 9.58 18.01
CA TRP A 82 7.78 8.42 17.35
C TRP A 82 6.77 7.27 17.14
N LYS A 83 5.95 6.99 18.16
CA LYS A 83 4.93 5.94 18.11
C LYS A 83 3.88 6.22 17.04
N GLU A 84 3.48 7.48 16.86
CA GLU A 84 2.54 7.88 15.81
C GLU A 84 3.16 7.75 14.43
N TYR A 85 4.40 8.20 14.22
CA TYR A 85 5.10 7.99 12.94
C TYR A 85 5.33 6.51 12.62
N LYS A 86 5.56 5.67 13.64
CA LYS A 86 5.66 4.22 13.48
C LYS A 86 4.36 3.60 12.99
N MET A 87 3.23 3.93 13.63
CA MET A 87 1.92 3.31 13.36
C MET A 87 1.18 3.94 12.17
N GLY A 88 1.50 5.20 11.86
CA GLY A 88 0.77 6.04 10.92
C GLY A 88 -0.32 6.86 11.60
N PHE A 89 -0.73 7.94 10.95
CA PHE A 89 -1.76 8.86 11.40
C PHE A 89 -2.43 9.57 10.20
N GLY A 90 -3.61 10.14 10.42
CA GLY A 90 -4.42 10.76 9.36
C GLY A 90 -5.33 9.78 8.63
N SER A 91 -5.82 10.20 7.46
CA SER A 91 -6.72 9.40 6.61
C SER A 91 -6.11 9.20 5.22
N PRO A 92 -6.12 7.98 4.65
CA PRO A 92 -5.73 7.78 3.25
C PRO A 92 -6.51 8.66 2.26
N SER A 93 -7.73 9.05 2.57
CA SER A 93 -8.53 9.94 1.71
C SER A 93 -8.19 11.43 1.83
N GLY A 94 -7.18 11.81 2.62
CA GLY A 94 -6.78 13.21 2.86
C GLY A 94 -5.32 13.28 3.32
N GLU A 95 -4.98 14.22 4.20
CA GLU A 95 -3.64 14.28 4.78
C GLU A 95 -3.34 13.05 5.65
N HIS A 96 -2.16 12.46 5.49
CA HIS A 96 -1.74 11.31 6.29
C HIS A 96 -0.23 11.01 6.22
N TRP A 97 0.20 10.20 7.17
CA TRP A 97 1.44 9.41 7.13
C TRP A 97 1.08 7.94 7.30
N LEU A 98 1.50 7.08 6.37
CA LEU A 98 1.05 5.69 6.33
C LEU A 98 1.57 4.83 7.49
N GLY A 99 2.73 5.19 8.03
CA GLY A 99 3.38 4.53 9.16
C GLY A 99 4.66 3.80 8.77
N ASN A 100 5.75 4.05 9.51
CA ASN A 100 7.08 3.53 9.18
C ASN A 100 7.13 1.99 9.21
N GLU A 101 6.43 1.34 10.16
CA GLU A 101 6.41 -0.12 10.24
C GLU A 101 5.82 -0.73 8.95
N PHE A 102 4.77 -0.08 8.43
CA PHE A 102 4.11 -0.53 7.22
C PHE A 102 4.93 -0.22 5.96
N ILE A 103 5.54 0.97 5.88
CA ILE A 103 6.43 1.35 4.78
C ILE A 103 7.65 0.40 4.74
N PHE A 104 8.21 0.05 5.89
CA PHE A 104 9.27 -0.95 6.01
C PHE A 104 8.81 -2.31 5.47
N ALA A 105 7.62 -2.77 5.90
CA ALA A 105 7.06 -4.04 5.47
C ALA A 105 6.80 -4.09 3.96
N ILE A 106 6.32 -3.01 3.33
CA ILE A 106 6.15 -2.93 1.87
C ILE A 106 7.51 -2.96 1.17
N THR A 107 8.39 -2.03 1.53
CA THR A 107 9.67 -1.83 0.83
C THR A 107 10.67 -2.95 1.05
N SER A 108 10.37 -3.90 1.94
CA SER A 108 11.14 -5.15 2.12
C SER A 108 10.70 -6.30 1.21
N GLN A 109 9.57 -6.19 0.50
CA GLN A 109 9.07 -7.28 -0.34
C GLN A 109 9.79 -7.38 -1.69
N ARG A 110 10.11 -6.23 -2.28
CA ARG A 110 10.74 -6.08 -3.59
C ARG A 110 11.38 -4.70 -3.71
N GLN A 111 12.05 -4.43 -4.82
CA GLN A 111 12.53 -3.08 -5.12
C GLN A 111 11.35 -2.16 -5.41
N TYR A 112 11.28 -1.02 -4.71
CA TYR A 112 10.33 0.06 -4.98
C TYR A 112 11.08 1.31 -5.42
N SER A 113 10.39 2.15 -6.20
CA SER A 113 10.82 3.51 -6.50
C SER A 113 10.03 4.49 -5.64
N LEU A 114 10.66 5.58 -5.22
CA LEU A 114 10.00 6.68 -4.51
C LEU A 114 9.84 7.86 -5.46
N ARG A 115 8.64 8.42 -5.51
CA ARG A 115 8.34 9.66 -6.21
C ARG A 115 7.81 10.67 -5.19
N ILE A 116 8.37 11.87 -5.20
CA ILE A 116 7.94 13.00 -4.38
C ILE A 116 7.40 14.05 -5.34
N GLU A 117 6.14 14.43 -5.17
CA GLU A 117 5.52 15.53 -5.90
C GLU A 117 5.29 16.71 -4.96
N LEU A 118 5.60 17.90 -5.45
CA LEU A 118 5.43 19.15 -4.73
C LEU A 118 4.65 20.13 -5.61
N MET A 119 3.76 20.88 -4.99
CA MET A 119 3.05 21.99 -5.60
C MET A 119 3.29 23.24 -4.76
N ASP A 120 3.64 24.34 -5.41
CA ASP A 120 3.68 25.64 -4.73
C ASP A 120 2.31 26.33 -4.72
N TRP A 121 2.24 27.46 -4.02
CA TRP A 121 1.00 28.24 -3.86
C TRP A 121 0.54 28.92 -5.16
N GLU A 122 1.41 29.01 -6.18
CA GLU A 122 1.09 29.50 -7.52
C GLU A 122 0.57 28.37 -8.43
N GLY A 123 0.59 27.12 -7.95
CA GLY A 123 0.15 25.93 -8.68
C GLY A 123 1.23 25.28 -9.54
N ASN A 124 2.49 25.73 -9.46
CA ASN A 124 3.60 25.10 -10.17
C ASN A 124 3.91 23.75 -9.52
N ARG A 125 4.14 22.72 -10.35
CA ARG A 125 4.43 21.35 -9.89
C ARG A 125 5.87 20.97 -10.19
N ALA A 126 6.52 20.38 -9.20
CA ALA A 126 7.84 19.77 -9.35
C ALA A 126 7.81 18.32 -8.81
N TYR A 127 8.72 17.49 -9.31
CA TYR A 127 8.89 16.15 -8.78
C TYR A 127 10.35 15.73 -8.66
N SER A 128 10.60 14.76 -7.80
CA SER A 128 11.87 14.02 -7.72
C SER A 128 11.56 12.53 -7.63
N GLN A 129 12.36 11.70 -8.32
CA GLN A 129 12.15 10.26 -8.36
C GLN A 129 13.45 9.52 -8.11
N TYR A 130 13.37 8.48 -7.27
CA TYR A 130 14.47 7.63 -6.87
C TYR A 130 14.13 6.18 -7.24
N ASP A 131 14.97 5.54 -8.04
CA ASP A 131 14.69 4.20 -8.58
C ASP A 131 14.70 3.09 -7.52
N ARG A 132 15.38 3.34 -6.40
CA ARG A 132 15.52 2.41 -5.28
C ARG A 132 15.21 3.12 -3.98
N PHE A 133 14.12 2.70 -3.35
CA PHE A 133 13.69 3.16 -2.05
C PHE A 133 13.42 1.98 -1.12
N HIS A 134 14.00 2.07 0.06
CA HIS A 134 13.84 1.13 1.16
C HIS A 134 14.17 1.87 2.45
N ILE A 135 13.48 1.51 3.53
CA ILE A 135 13.83 1.95 4.88
C ILE A 135 14.16 0.72 5.71
N GLY A 136 15.05 0.83 6.69
CA GLY A 136 15.36 -0.25 7.62
C GLY A 136 14.24 -0.52 8.62
N ASN A 137 14.46 -1.50 9.49
CA ASN A 137 13.53 -1.77 10.59
C ASN A 137 13.67 -0.74 11.73
N GLU A 138 12.81 -0.85 12.75
CA GLU A 138 12.81 0.04 13.92
C GLU A 138 14.16 0.05 14.66
N LYS A 139 14.87 -1.09 14.76
CA LYS A 139 16.19 -1.14 15.44
C LYS A 139 17.26 -0.34 14.70
N GLN A 140 17.05 -0.10 13.41
CA GLN A 140 17.90 0.74 12.56
C GLN A 140 17.35 2.17 12.44
N ASN A 141 16.35 2.54 13.24
CA ASN A 141 15.66 3.83 13.22
C ASN A 141 15.04 4.17 11.86
N TYR A 142 14.61 3.15 11.09
CA TYR A 142 14.05 3.32 9.74
C TYR A 142 14.98 4.05 8.76
N ARG A 143 16.30 3.89 8.91
CA ARG A 143 17.31 4.46 8.03
C ARG A 143 17.27 3.88 6.62
#